data_AF-W8BTF4-F1
#
_entry.id   AF-W8BTF4-F1
#
_cell.length_a   1.000
_cell.length_b   1.000
_cell.length_c   1.000
_cell.angle_alpha   90.00
_cell.angle_beta   90.00
_cell.angle_gamma   90.00
#
_symmetry.space_group_name_H-M   'P 1'
#
loop_
_entity.id
_entity.type
_entity.pdbx_description
1 polymer ?
#
loop_
_entity_poly.entity_id
_entity_poly.type
_entity_poly.pdbx_seq_one_letter_code
_entity_poly.pdbx_strand_id
1 'polypeptide(L)'
;MALNGDVWQNLSYTKKVALLGSLRTDCSFIIGRGVNAKIIGAHKSILSRGSTVFESMFNGNYQEANNNAPIPLPNVEDFADFKVILEYVYYKKMPLLDKISLERLKHVSYLADYFLLDEIVTNCHIKVVKYAAENVINLYDFVQLFEYEKRHKLDSIYVKTEQRTSIPLVEFKNTCWFDSKELLQNSSIYDLSGLDFYDLLLLPVLKLTEIERFILIENYAKINNLNMDEFVINKVSDDEDIEDKPKLISPTKEITLNEMFDLIIFSKMTAKEFKKGPASSRIWNISPEEKLEIALQLCKV
;
A
#
# COMPACT_ATOMS: atom_id res chain seq x y z
N MET A 1 -13.81 14.83 -48.95
CA MET A 1 -13.42 16.14 -48.40
C MET A 1 -12.73 15.86 -47.08
N ALA A 2 -11.40 15.99 -47.06
CA ALA A 2 -10.57 15.63 -45.91
C ALA A 2 -10.83 16.60 -44.75
N LEU A 3 -11.09 16.07 -43.56
CA LEU A 3 -11.17 16.86 -42.33
C LEU A 3 -9.74 17.25 -41.95
N ASN A 4 -9.42 18.53 -42.12
CA ASN A 4 -8.13 19.12 -41.78
C ASN A 4 -7.79 18.95 -40.29
N GLY A 5 -6.53 18.62 -40.02
CA GLY A 5 -5.97 18.22 -38.73
C GLY A 5 -5.84 19.29 -37.65
N ASP A 6 -6.56 20.42 -37.73
CA ASP A 6 -6.40 21.56 -36.81
C ASP A 6 -7.47 21.68 -35.70
N VAL A 7 -8.41 20.73 -35.62
CA VAL A 7 -9.47 20.77 -34.57
C VAL A 7 -8.93 20.34 -33.18
N TRP A 8 -7.75 19.71 -33.13
CA TRP A 8 -7.22 19.11 -31.90
C TRP A 8 -6.46 20.08 -30.98
N GLN A 9 -6.12 21.30 -31.43
CA GLN A 9 -5.47 22.27 -30.54
C GLN A 9 -6.46 23.05 -29.64
N ASN A 10 -7.76 22.99 -29.92
CA ASN A 10 -8.81 23.59 -29.09
C ASN A 10 -9.37 22.66 -27.99
N LEU A 11 -8.78 21.47 -27.81
CA LEU A 11 -9.24 20.44 -26.86
C LEU A 11 -9.35 20.91 -25.40
N SER A 12 -8.61 21.93 -24.98
CA SER A 12 -8.63 22.41 -23.58
C SER A 12 -10.01 22.94 -23.16
N TYR A 13 -10.73 23.62 -24.06
CA TYR A 13 -12.05 24.18 -23.78
C TYR A 13 -13.17 23.15 -23.99
N THR A 14 -13.14 22.39 -25.09
CA THR A 14 -14.14 21.34 -25.37
C THR A 14 -14.10 20.21 -24.35
N LYS A 15 -12.92 19.80 -23.87
CA LYS A 15 -12.83 18.79 -22.80
C LYS A 15 -13.36 19.32 -21.45
N LYS A 16 -13.20 20.63 -21.18
CA LYS A 16 -13.80 21.29 -20.00
C LYS A 16 -15.30 21.35 -20.07
N VAL A 17 -15.85 21.71 -21.22
CA VAL A 17 -17.29 21.69 -21.47
C VAL A 17 -17.83 20.26 -21.47
N ALA A 18 -17.08 19.27 -21.94
CA ALA A 18 -17.50 17.86 -21.92
C ALA A 18 -17.46 17.25 -20.50
N LEU A 19 -16.49 17.61 -19.67
CA LEU A 19 -16.43 17.13 -18.29
C LEU A 19 -17.46 17.83 -17.38
N LEU A 20 -17.72 19.13 -17.60
CA LEU A 20 -18.57 19.95 -16.73
C LEU A 20 -19.99 20.18 -17.27
N GLY A 21 -20.18 20.05 -18.58
CA GLY A 21 -21.47 20.14 -19.25
C GLY A 21 -21.88 18.75 -19.68
N SER A 22 -23.02 18.27 -19.20
CA SER A 22 -23.67 16.98 -19.50
C SER A 22 -24.03 16.77 -20.98
N LEU A 23 -23.38 17.46 -21.91
CA LEU A 23 -23.62 17.38 -23.33
C LEU A 23 -23.08 16.05 -23.86
N ARG A 24 -24.01 15.16 -24.24
CA ARG A 24 -23.74 13.89 -24.95
C ARG A 24 -22.93 12.86 -24.14
N THR A 25 -23.12 12.83 -22.82
CA THR A 25 -22.59 11.74 -21.99
C THR A 25 -23.26 10.42 -22.38
N ASP A 26 -22.49 9.37 -22.63
CA ASP A 26 -22.93 8.03 -23.04
C ASP A 26 -22.67 6.96 -21.95
N CYS A 27 -22.12 7.37 -20.80
CA CYS A 27 -22.10 6.60 -19.56
C CYS A 27 -22.29 7.51 -18.35
N SER A 28 -22.58 6.92 -17.19
CA SER A 28 -22.63 7.65 -15.93
C SER A 28 -22.18 6.79 -14.75
N PHE A 29 -21.74 7.42 -13.67
CA PHE A 29 -21.29 6.76 -12.43
C PHE A 29 -22.15 7.22 -11.26
N ILE A 30 -22.49 6.29 -10.36
CA ILE A 30 -23.10 6.58 -9.06
C ILE A 30 -21.98 6.65 -8.02
N ILE A 31 -21.86 7.79 -7.34
CA ILE A 31 -20.84 8.05 -6.34
C ILE A 31 -21.51 8.41 -5.01
N GLY A 32 -21.00 7.91 -3.89
CA GLY A 32 -21.59 8.09 -2.57
C GLY A 32 -22.72 7.10 -2.28
N ARG A 33 -23.34 7.23 -1.10
CA ARG A 33 -24.38 6.32 -0.61
C ARG A 33 -25.61 7.08 -0.10
N GLY A 34 -26.77 6.44 -0.19
CA GLY A 34 -28.04 6.96 0.32
C GLY A 34 -28.42 8.32 -0.30
N VAL A 35 -28.88 9.24 0.54
CA VAL A 35 -29.31 10.59 0.13
C VAL A 35 -28.20 11.46 -0.47
N ASN A 36 -26.94 11.11 -0.28
CA ASN A 36 -25.79 11.85 -0.80
C ASN A 36 -25.25 11.29 -2.12
N ALA A 37 -25.87 10.24 -2.66
CA ALA A 37 -25.45 9.65 -3.92
C ALA A 37 -25.62 10.62 -5.10
N LYS A 38 -24.60 10.75 -5.94
CA LYS A 38 -24.57 11.62 -7.12
C LYS A 38 -24.36 10.79 -8.37
N ILE A 39 -25.10 11.13 -9.43
CA ILE A 39 -24.89 10.58 -10.76
C ILE A 39 -24.04 11.55 -11.56
N ILE A 40 -22.89 11.08 -12.05
CA ILE A 40 -21.94 11.86 -12.83
C ILE A 40 -21.86 11.28 -14.24
N GLY A 41 -22.25 12.06 -15.24
CA GLY A 41 -22.13 11.67 -16.64
C GLY A 41 -20.69 11.77 -17.14
N ALA A 42 -20.32 10.89 -18.09
CA ALA A 42 -19.01 10.87 -18.73
C ALA A 42 -19.09 10.31 -20.16
N HIS A 43 -17.93 10.09 -20.79
CA HIS A 43 -17.81 9.69 -22.19
C HIS A 43 -16.99 8.39 -22.29
N LYS A 44 -17.61 7.28 -22.68
CA LYS A 44 -16.99 5.96 -22.84
C LYS A 44 -15.72 6.04 -23.68
N SER A 45 -15.79 6.70 -24.84
CA SER A 45 -14.64 6.84 -25.76
C SER A 45 -13.42 7.56 -25.15
N ILE A 46 -13.63 8.59 -24.33
CA ILE A 46 -12.54 9.30 -23.65
C ILE A 46 -11.96 8.44 -22.53
N LEU A 47 -12.84 7.81 -21.75
CA LEU A 47 -12.46 6.97 -20.61
C LEU A 47 -11.65 5.75 -21.06
N SER A 48 -12.11 5.04 -22.09
CA SER A 48 -11.41 3.88 -22.66
C SER A 48 -10.01 4.24 -23.19
N ARG A 49 -9.85 5.41 -23.82
CA ARG A 49 -8.51 5.88 -24.22
C ARG A 49 -7.64 6.28 -23.02
N GLY A 50 -8.28 6.57 -21.89
CA GLY A 50 -7.66 7.05 -20.67
C GLY A 50 -7.05 5.96 -19.81
N SER A 51 -7.71 4.80 -19.76
CA SER A 51 -7.44 3.67 -18.86
C SER A 51 -7.87 2.36 -19.52
N THR A 52 -7.03 1.34 -19.41
CA THR A 52 -7.31 -0.02 -19.89
C THR A 52 -8.48 -0.68 -19.14
N VAL A 53 -8.75 -0.26 -17.90
CA VAL A 53 -9.92 -0.71 -17.13
C VAL A 53 -11.19 -0.20 -17.80
N PHE A 54 -11.26 1.08 -18.14
CA PHE A 54 -12.40 1.63 -18.86
C PHE A 54 -12.48 1.12 -20.31
N GLU A 55 -11.35 0.79 -20.93
CA GLU A 55 -11.35 0.13 -22.25
C GLU A 55 -12.02 -1.24 -22.16
N SER A 56 -11.64 -2.03 -21.17
CA SER A 56 -12.20 -3.35 -20.92
C SER A 56 -13.69 -3.25 -20.56
N MET A 57 -14.04 -2.34 -19.65
CA MET A 57 -15.42 -2.11 -19.20
C MET A 57 -16.36 -1.71 -20.35
N PHE A 58 -15.94 -0.82 -21.26
CA PHE A 58 -16.83 -0.26 -22.28
C PHE A 58 -16.72 -0.91 -23.66
N ASN A 59 -15.61 -1.58 -23.96
CA ASN A 59 -15.38 -2.25 -25.26
C ASN A 59 -15.14 -3.75 -25.13
N GLY A 60 -15.14 -4.30 -23.92
CA GLY A 60 -15.08 -5.74 -23.65
C GLY A 60 -16.45 -6.39 -23.51
N ASN A 61 -16.48 -7.58 -22.92
CA ASN A 61 -17.68 -8.41 -22.77
C ASN A 61 -18.44 -8.15 -21.46
N TYR A 62 -18.51 -6.89 -21.03
CA TYR A 62 -19.21 -6.49 -19.80
C TYR A 62 -20.58 -5.87 -20.12
N GLN A 63 -21.48 -5.84 -19.13
CA GLN A 63 -22.84 -5.29 -19.34
C GLN A 63 -22.80 -3.79 -19.66
N GLU A 64 -21.84 -3.07 -19.08
CA GLU A 64 -21.56 -1.65 -19.23
C GLU A 64 -21.19 -1.25 -20.67
N ALA A 65 -20.71 -2.21 -21.48
CA ALA A 65 -20.43 -1.97 -22.90
C ALA A 65 -21.73 -1.66 -23.67
N ASN A 66 -22.77 -2.46 -23.43
CA ASN A 66 -24.04 -2.42 -24.17
C ASN A 66 -25.17 -1.67 -23.43
N ASN A 67 -24.97 -1.35 -22.15
CA ASN A 67 -25.92 -0.63 -21.32
C ASN A 67 -25.36 0.75 -20.91
N ASN A 68 -26.25 1.71 -20.70
CA ASN A 68 -25.94 3.04 -20.18
C ASN A 68 -26.51 3.26 -18.77
N ALA A 69 -26.88 2.17 -18.08
CA ALA A 69 -27.23 2.21 -16.67
C ALA A 69 -26.08 2.84 -15.86
N PRO A 70 -26.41 3.68 -14.85
CA PRO A 70 -25.37 4.28 -14.01
C PRO A 70 -24.54 3.24 -13.27
N ILE A 71 -23.22 3.35 -13.37
CA ILE A 71 -22.23 2.40 -12.86
C ILE A 71 -21.91 2.74 -11.40
N PRO A 72 -22.21 1.87 -10.43
CA PRO A 72 -21.92 2.16 -9.03
C PRO A 72 -20.41 2.12 -8.75
N LEU A 73 -19.93 3.12 -8.03
CA LEU A 73 -18.58 3.15 -7.43
C LEU A 73 -18.73 3.10 -5.90
N PRO A 74 -18.99 1.92 -5.31
CA PRO A 74 -19.37 1.80 -3.90
C PRO A 74 -18.28 2.21 -2.91
N ASN A 75 -17.01 2.22 -3.37
CA ASN A 75 -15.83 2.60 -2.60
C ASN A 75 -15.42 4.07 -2.79
N VAL A 76 -16.23 4.87 -3.51
CA VAL A 76 -16.02 6.31 -3.68
C VAL A 76 -17.11 7.06 -2.94
N GLU A 77 -16.75 7.67 -1.82
CA GLU A 77 -17.68 8.46 -1.02
C GLU A 77 -17.82 9.90 -1.53
N ASP A 78 -16.70 10.54 -1.89
CA ASP A 78 -16.68 11.92 -2.38
C ASP A 78 -16.41 11.97 -3.90
N PHE A 79 -17.29 12.66 -4.62
CA PHE A 79 -17.07 12.98 -6.04
C PHE A 79 -15.76 13.71 -6.27
N ALA A 80 -15.28 14.52 -5.32
CA ALA A 80 -14.03 15.24 -5.44
C ALA A 80 -12.85 14.30 -5.74
N ASP A 81 -12.85 13.06 -5.23
CA ASP A 81 -11.75 12.11 -5.41
C ASP A 81 -11.80 11.50 -6.81
N PHE A 82 -12.97 11.05 -7.25
CA PHE A 82 -13.15 10.55 -8.62
C PHE A 82 -13.00 11.64 -9.68
N LYS A 83 -13.34 12.90 -9.35
CA LYS A 83 -13.13 14.04 -10.24
C LYS A 83 -11.66 14.18 -10.63
N VAL A 84 -10.73 13.90 -9.73
CA VAL A 84 -9.28 13.92 -10.01
C VAL A 84 -8.93 12.92 -11.11
N ILE A 85 -9.49 11.71 -11.03
CA ILE A 85 -9.34 10.66 -12.04
C ILE A 85 -9.90 11.10 -13.39
N LEU A 86 -11.14 11.62 -13.39
CA LEU A 86 -11.77 12.12 -14.62
C LEU A 86 -11.00 13.28 -15.25
N GLU A 87 -10.56 14.26 -14.47
CA GLU A 87 -9.78 15.39 -14.96
C GLU A 87 -8.46 14.89 -15.59
N TYR A 88 -7.75 13.97 -14.94
CA TYR A 88 -6.53 13.40 -15.52
C TYR A 88 -6.81 12.63 -16.82
N VAL A 89 -7.83 11.78 -16.85
CA VAL A 89 -8.19 11.01 -18.06
C VAL A 89 -8.57 11.94 -19.22
N TYR A 90 -9.36 12.98 -18.95
CA TYR A 90 -9.80 13.92 -19.98
C TYR A 90 -8.65 14.80 -20.46
N TYR A 91 -7.92 15.44 -19.56
CA TYR A 91 -6.94 16.46 -19.92
C TYR A 91 -5.53 15.93 -20.14
N LYS A 92 -5.24 14.70 -19.68
CA LYS A 92 -3.87 14.15 -19.57
C LYS A 92 -2.91 15.15 -18.88
N LYS A 93 -3.45 15.86 -17.89
CA LYS A 93 -2.72 16.83 -17.07
C LYS A 93 -2.75 16.35 -15.64
N MET A 94 -1.59 16.33 -15.00
CA MET A 94 -1.48 15.99 -13.58
C MET A 94 -2.32 16.97 -12.75
N PRO A 95 -3.16 16.48 -11.84
CA PRO A 95 -3.92 17.30 -10.90
C PRO A 95 -2.97 18.12 -10.01
N LEU A 96 -3.47 19.22 -9.44
CA LEU A 96 -2.72 19.98 -8.43
C LEU A 96 -2.70 19.23 -7.09
N LEU A 97 -1.92 18.15 -7.02
CA LEU A 97 -1.82 17.26 -5.86
C LEU A 97 -1.25 17.98 -4.61
N ASP A 98 -0.48 19.05 -4.80
CA ASP A 98 0.07 19.86 -3.71
C ASP A 98 -0.99 20.59 -2.85
N LYS A 99 -2.24 20.64 -3.32
CA LYS A 99 -3.32 21.38 -2.65
C LYS A 99 -4.36 20.47 -1.97
N ILE A 100 -4.16 19.16 -1.97
CA ILE A 100 -5.07 18.20 -1.35
C ILE A 100 -4.44 17.60 -0.08
N SER A 101 -5.28 17.22 0.88
CA SER A 101 -4.86 16.62 2.15
C SER A 101 -4.24 15.23 1.95
N LEU A 102 -3.48 14.74 2.94
CA LEU A 102 -2.90 13.40 2.93
C LEU A 102 -3.98 12.32 2.76
N GLU A 103 -5.07 12.39 3.51
CA GLU A 103 -6.20 11.45 3.40
C GLU A 103 -6.75 11.39 1.97
N ARG A 104 -6.91 12.56 1.34
CA ARG A 104 -7.39 12.63 -0.03
C ARG A 104 -6.36 12.11 -1.04
N LEU A 105 -5.06 12.32 -0.80
CA LEU A 105 -4.00 11.71 -1.62
C LEU A 105 -4.07 10.19 -1.59
N LYS A 106 -4.31 9.59 -0.41
CA LYS A 106 -4.48 8.13 -0.27
C LYS A 106 -5.67 7.63 -1.08
N HIS A 107 -6.83 8.28 -0.96
CA HIS A 107 -8.02 7.92 -1.75
C HIS A 107 -7.81 8.06 -3.25
N VAL A 108 -7.21 9.17 -3.70
CA VAL A 108 -6.88 9.38 -5.12
C VAL A 108 -5.87 8.32 -5.59
N SER A 109 -4.87 7.97 -4.79
CA SER A 109 -3.90 6.92 -5.10
C SER A 109 -4.58 5.56 -5.27
N TYR A 110 -5.46 5.20 -4.35
CA TYR A 110 -6.26 3.96 -4.43
C TYR A 110 -7.10 3.91 -5.70
N LEU A 111 -7.81 5.00 -6.02
CA LEU A 111 -8.62 5.06 -7.24
C LEU A 111 -7.78 5.03 -8.51
N ALA A 112 -6.64 5.71 -8.50
CA ALA A 112 -5.73 5.69 -9.63
C ALA A 112 -5.18 4.28 -9.88
N ASP A 113 -4.83 3.55 -8.82
CA ASP A 113 -4.40 2.14 -8.92
C ASP A 113 -5.55 1.25 -9.41
N TYR A 114 -6.76 1.44 -8.87
CA TYR A 114 -7.96 0.73 -9.31
C TYR A 114 -8.25 0.91 -10.82
N PHE A 115 -8.00 2.10 -11.36
CA PHE A 115 -8.17 2.41 -12.78
C PHE A 115 -6.88 2.27 -13.60
N LEU A 116 -5.81 1.68 -13.06
CA LEU A 116 -4.52 1.45 -13.72
C LEU A 116 -3.91 2.73 -14.33
N LEU A 117 -3.87 3.80 -13.53
CA LEU A 117 -3.33 5.12 -13.88
C LEU A 117 -1.98 5.36 -13.19
N ASP A 118 -0.96 4.56 -13.57
CA ASP A 118 0.36 4.48 -12.95
C ASP A 118 1.05 5.84 -12.73
N GLU A 119 0.85 6.81 -13.63
CA GLU A 119 1.45 8.13 -13.50
C GLU A 119 0.86 8.89 -12.29
N ILE A 120 -0.46 8.84 -12.06
CA ILE A 120 -1.08 9.46 -10.90
C ILE A 120 -0.63 8.73 -9.64
N VAL A 121 -0.67 7.40 -9.65
CA VAL A 121 -0.23 6.49 -8.58
C VAL A 121 1.18 6.86 -8.11
N THR A 122 2.14 6.95 -9.04
CA THR A 122 3.52 7.37 -8.77
C THR A 122 3.61 8.78 -8.18
N ASN A 123 2.84 9.74 -8.70
CA ASN A 123 2.88 11.13 -8.22
C ASN A 123 2.26 11.28 -6.83
N CYS A 124 1.14 10.61 -6.55
CA CYS A 124 0.54 10.54 -5.22
C CYS A 124 1.54 9.96 -4.22
N HIS A 125 2.20 8.85 -4.59
CA HIS A 125 3.22 8.21 -3.77
C HIS A 125 4.36 9.15 -3.40
N ILE A 126 4.97 9.82 -4.38
CA ILE A 126 6.04 10.81 -4.14
C ILE A 126 5.60 11.87 -3.13
N LYS A 127 4.34 12.33 -3.19
CA LYS A 127 3.80 13.31 -2.25
C LYS A 127 3.59 12.73 -0.85
N VAL A 128 3.07 11.51 -0.74
CA VAL A 128 2.87 10.81 0.53
C VAL A 128 4.22 10.57 1.22
N VAL A 129 5.22 10.06 0.49
CA VAL A 129 6.58 9.84 1.01
C VAL A 129 7.21 11.14 1.48
N LYS A 130 7.13 12.20 0.66
CA LYS A 130 7.62 13.52 1.05
C LYS A 130 6.94 14.03 2.32
N TYR A 131 5.61 13.90 2.40
CA TYR A 131 4.86 14.26 3.59
C TYR A 131 5.32 13.46 4.81
N ALA A 132 5.47 12.14 4.67
CA ALA A 132 5.89 11.23 5.74
C ALA A 132 7.33 11.48 6.22
N ALA A 133 8.19 11.98 5.35
CA ALA A 133 9.56 12.31 5.71
C ALA A 133 9.71 13.71 6.35
N GLU A 134 8.78 14.62 6.08
CA GLU A 134 8.74 15.97 6.65
C GLU A 134 7.88 16.04 7.93
N ASN A 135 6.94 15.12 8.12
CA ASN A 135 5.95 15.13 9.19
C ASN A 135 5.89 13.78 9.93
N VAL A 136 5.40 13.79 11.18
CA VAL A 136 5.08 12.55 11.88
C VAL A 136 3.78 11.97 11.31
N ILE A 137 3.84 10.75 10.80
CA ILE A 137 2.67 9.96 10.40
C ILE A 137 2.36 8.90 11.45
N ASN A 138 1.10 8.47 11.53
CA ASN A 138 0.72 7.36 12.41
C ASN A 138 1.19 6.02 11.80
N LEU A 139 1.19 4.97 12.61
CA LEU A 139 1.71 3.67 12.21
C LEU A 139 0.87 2.99 11.12
N TYR A 140 -0.45 3.18 11.13
CA TYR A 140 -1.33 2.63 10.08
C TYR A 140 -0.98 3.21 8.71
N ASP A 141 -0.77 4.52 8.63
CA ASP A 141 -0.35 5.22 7.41
C ASP A 141 1.02 4.75 6.92
N PHE A 142 1.92 4.45 7.84
CA PHE A 142 3.24 3.91 7.52
C PHE A 142 3.17 2.49 6.98
N VAL A 143 2.35 1.61 7.59
CA VAL A 143 2.15 0.24 7.10
C VAL A 143 1.55 0.28 5.69
N GLN A 144 0.54 1.11 5.45
CA GLN A 144 -0.02 1.28 4.10
C GLN A 144 1.03 1.76 3.09
N LEU A 145 1.87 2.74 3.47
CA LEU A 145 2.96 3.21 2.62
C LEU A 145 3.97 2.11 2.33
N PHE A 146 4.32 1.30 3.33
CA PHE A 146 5.23 0.17 3.22
C PHE A 146 4.73 -0.92 2.27
N GLU A 147 3.49 -1.38 2.45
CA GLU A 147 2.86 -2.37 1.56
C GLU A 147 2.79 -1.86 0.11
N TYR A 148 2.50 -0.57 -0.05
CA TYR A 148 2.44 0.04 -1.36
C TYR A 148 3.82 0.05 -2.04
N GLU A 149 4.88 0.46 -1.34
CA GLU A 149 6.26 0.43 -1.86
C GLU A 149 6.65 -0.97 -2.34
N LYS A 150 6.32 -1.99 -1.54
CA LYS A 150 6.53 -3.39 -1.89
C LYS A 150 5.78 -3.80 -3.15
N ARG A 151 4.47 -3.54 -3.20
CA ARG A 151 3.59 -3.91 -4.32
C ARG A 151 4.09 -3.32 -5.64
N HIS A 152 4.51 -2.06 -5.61
CA HIS A 152 4.96 -1.33 -6.80
C HIS A 152 6.48 -1.39 -7.02
N LYS A 153 7.23 -2.15 -6.20
CA LYS A 153 8.69 -2.30 -6.27
C LYS A 153 9.42 -0.96 -6.26
N LEU A 154 8.98 -0.09 -5.37
CA LEU A 154 9.56 1.22 -5.11
C LEU A 154 10.52 1.10 -3.91
N ASP A 155 11.59 1.90 -3.93
CA ASP A 155 12.66 1.84 -2.92
C ASP A 155 12.69 3.10 -2.02
N SER A 156 11.62 3.88 -1.95
CA SER A 156 11.70 5.26 -1.46
C SER A 156 11.64 5.39 0.08
N ILE A 157 11.12 4.37 0.76
CA ILE A 157 11.20 4.21 2.23
C ILE A 157 12.48 3.52 2.71
N TYR A 158 13.26 2.91 1.80
CA TYR A 158 14.48 2.21 2.16
C TYR A 158 15.65 3.20 2.21
N VAL A 159 16.16 3.45 3.41
CA VAL A 159 17.43 4.15 3.57
C VAL A 159 18.53 3.22 3.04
N LYS A 160 19.24 3.67 1.99
CA LYS A 160 20.38 2.99 1.32
C LYS A 160 21.06 1.90 2.17
N THR A 161 21.02 0.67 1.69
CA THR A 161 22.15 -0.26 1.83
C THR A 161 22.91 -0.29 0.50
N GLU A 162 24.24 -0.44 0.55
CA GLU A 162 25.23 0.00 -0.46
C GLU A 162 25.15 -0.61 -1.87
N GLN A 163 24.11 -1.36 -2.23
CA GLN A 163 24.01 -2.06 -3.51
C GLN A 163 22.63 -1.96 -4.14
N ARG A 164 22.26 -0.77 -4.62
CA ARG A 164 21.46 -0.59 -5.86
C ARG A 164 21.39 0.89 -6.22
N THR A 165 21.48 1.12 -7.53
CA THR A 165 21.62 2.43 -8.16
C THR A 165 20.33 3.27 -8.08
N SER A 166 20.53 4.55 -7.71
CA SER A 166 19.73 5.74 -8.04
C SER A 166 18.76 6.29 -6.98
N ILE A 167 19.32 7.20 -6.14
CA ILE A 167 18.71 8.28 -5.33
C ILE A 167 17.73 7.89 -4.20
N PRO A 168 18.10 8.08 -2.91
CA PRO A 168 17.14 8.12 -1.80
C PRO A 168 16.56 9.54 -1.75
N LEU A 169 15.26 9.70 -2.02
CA LEU A 169 14.67 11.04 -2.18
C LEU A 169 14.34 11.72 -0.85
N VAL A 170 14.32 11.02 0.28
CA VAL A 170 14.18 11.70 1.57
C VAL A 170 14.91 10.94 2.68
N GLU A 171 15.95 11.55 3.26
CA GLU A 171 16.28 11.24 4.64
C GLU A 171 15.03 11.61 5.46
N PHE A 172 14.42 10.65 6.16
CA PHE A 172 13.36 10.93 7.13
C PHE A 172 13.97 11.82 8.23
N LYS A 173 13.97 13.14 7.99
CA LYS A 173 14.60 14.17 8.84
C LYS A 173 14.05 14.12 10.25
N ASN A 174 12.79 13.74 10.35
CA ASN A 174 12.12 13.39 11.58
C ASN A 174 11.88 11.89 11.55
N THR A 175 12.79 11.14 12.17
CA THR A 175 12.64 9.69 12.38
C THR A 175 11.22 9.42 12.86
N CYS A 176 10.48 8.51 12.23
CA CYS A 176 9.19 8.09 12.73
C CYS A 176 9.41 7.52 14.14
N TRP A 177 9.12 8.33 15.16
CA TRP A 177 9.16 7.90 16.55
C TRP A 177 7.88 7.12 16.81
N PHE A 178 7.70 5.98 16.13
CA PHE A 178 6.72 5.03 16.64
C PHE A 178 7.20 4.65 18.02
N ASP A 179 6.45 5.03 19.05
CA ASP A 179 6.70 4.49 20.39
C ASP A 179 6.65 2.97 20.23
N SER A 180 7.63 2.26 20.79
CA SER A 180 7.64 0.81 20.69
C SER A 180 6.38 0.19 21.25
N LYS A 181 5.70 0.86 22.19
CA LYS A 181 4.35 0.47 22.62
C LYS A 181 3.30 0.55 21.52
N GLU A 182 3.28 1.62 20.72
CA GLU A 182 2.35 1.78 19.61
C GLU A 182 2.59 0.70 18.55
N LEU A 183 3.87 0.44 18.25
CA LEU A 183 4.27 -0.60 17.32
C LEU A 183 3.83 -1.99 17.78
N LEU A 184 4.10 -2.35 19.02
CA LEU A 184 3.76 -3.67 19.57
C LEU A 184 2.25 -3.91 19.71
N GLN A 185 1.45 -2.84 19.82
CA GLN A 185 -0.01 -2.93 20.01
C GLN A 185 -0.80 -2.86 18.70
N ASN A 186 -0.16 -2.50 17.59
CA ASN A 186 -0.89 -2.28 16.34
C ASN A 186 -1.18 -3.61 15.62
N SER A 187 -2.47 -3.94 15.49
CA SER A 187 -2.92 -5.16 14.83
C SER A 187 -2.51 -5.25 13.36
N SER A 188 -2.47 -4.12 12.64
CA SER A 188 -2.20 -4.09 11.19
C SER A 188 -0.80 -4.60 10.81
N ILE A 189 0.19 -4.50 11.71
CA ILE A 189 1.51 -5.10 11.51
C ILE A 189 1.42 -6.64 11.46
N TYR A 190 0.52 -7.22 12.27
CA TYR A 190 0.39 -8.68 12.39
C TYR A 190 -0.50 -9.30 11.31
N ASP A 191 -1.19 -8.47 10.53
CA ASP A 191 -1.95 -8.88 9.35
C ASP A 191 -1.10 -8.92 8.07
N LEU A 192 0.14 -8.43 8.12
CA LEU A 192 1.08 -8.49 7.01
C LEU A 192 1.40 -9.93 6.60
N SER A 193 1.70 -10.11 5.31
CA SER A 193 2.26 -11.37 4.80
C SER A 193 3.59 -11.70 5.51
N GLY A 194 3.99 -12.97 5.55
CA GLY A 194 5.24 -13.36 6.21
C GLY A 194 6.47 -12.65 5.64
N LEU A 195 6.50 -12.44 4.32
CA LEU A 195 7.56 -11.72 3.63
C LEU A 195 7.55 -10.22 3.96
N ASP A 196 6.38 -9.59 3.93
CA ASP A 196 6.24 -8.17 4.24
C ASP A 196 6.55 -7.89 5.72
N PHE A 197 6.12 -8.76 6.63
CA PHE A 197 6.46 -8.67 8.04
C PHE A 197 7.97 -8.84 8.26
N TYR A 198 8.61 -9.82 7.63
CA TYR A 198 10.07 -10.00 7.69
C TYR A 198 10.81 -8.75 7.20
N ASP A 199 10.39 -8.18 6.06
CA ASP A 199 11.00 -6.99 5.50
C ASP A 199 10.77 -5.76 6.38
N LEU A 200 9.62 -5.67 7.07
CA LEU A 200 9.33 -4.63 8.05
C LEU A 200 10.32 -4.69 9.24
N LEU A 201 10.64 -5.88 9.75
CA LEU A 201 11.60 -6.06 10.86
C LEU A 201 13.02 -5.56 10.53
N LEU A 202 13.35 -5.48 9.23
CA LEU A 202 14.64 -5.02 8.73
C LEU A 202 14.68 -3.50 8.49
N LEU A 203 13.54 -2.79 8.58
CA LEU A 203 13.49 -1.36 8.30
C LEU A 203 14.24 -0.55 9.37
N PRO A 204 15.34 0.15 9.00
CA PRO A 204 16.12 0.92 9.98
C PRO A 204 15.34 2.06 10.63
N VAL A 205 14.33 2.59 9.94
CA VAL A 205 13.49 3.72 10.42
C VAL A 205 12.72 3.37 11.69
N LEU A 206 12.43 2.09 11.93
CA LEU A 206 11.72 1.64 13.14
C LEU A 206 12.59 1.61 14.40
N LYS A 207 13.93 1.64 14.26
CA LYS A 207 14.90 1.64 15.37
C LYS A 207 14.64 0.57 16.44
N LEU A 208 14.16 -0.61 16.03
CA LEU A 208 13.83 -1.70 16.94
C LEU A 208 15.05 -2.13 17.76
N THR A 209 14.89 -2.21 19.07
CA THR A 209 15.79 -2.99 19.92
C THR A 209 15.61 -4.48 19.64
N GLU A 210 16.61 -5.29 19.98
CA GLU A 210 16.52 -6.75 19.76
C GLU A 210 15.37 -7.38 20.56
N ILE A 211 15.06 -6.85 21.75
CA ILE A 211 13.92 -7.33 22.55
C ILE A 211 12.58 -6.95 21.91
N GLU A 212 12.46 -5.76 21.32
CA GLU A 212 11.24 -5.37 20.60
C GLU A 212 11.06 -6.21 19.34
N ARG A 213 12.14 -6.45 18.58
CA ARG A 213 12.14 -7.37 17.43
C ARG A 213 11.68 -8.77 17.84
N PHE A 214 12.21 -9.30 18.96
CA PHE A 214 11.77 -10.58 19.51
C PHE A 214 10.26 -10.60 19.81
N ILE A 215 9.76 -9.59 20.53
CA ILE A 215 8.35 -9.54 20.93
C ILE A 215 7.43 -9.42 19.70
N LEU A 216 7.81 -8.64 18.69
CA LEU A 216 7.06 -8.56 17.43
C LEU A 216 6.93 -9.92 16.77
N ILE A 217 8.05 -10.63 16.60
CA ILE A 217 8.07 -11.97 15.98
C ILE A 217 7.22 -12.93 16.81
N GLU A 218 7.35 -12.90 18.13
CA GLU A 218 6.58 -13.77 19.00
C GLU A 218 5.07 -13.48 18.94
N ASN A 219 4.67 -12.21 18.88
CA ASN A 219 3.27 -11.82 18.74
C ASN A 219 2.72 -12.18 17.36
N TYR A 220 3.50 -11.96 16.29
CA TYR A 220 3.14 -12.36 14.93
C TYR A 220 2.88 -13.86 14.85
N ALA A 221 3.76 -14.66 15.44
CA ALA A 221 3.60 -16.11 15.52
C ALA A 221 2.36 -16.52 16.32
N LYS A 222 2.08 -15.89 17.47
CA LYS A 222 0.87 -16.17 18.25
C LYS A 222 -0.41 -15.85 17.47
N ILE A 223 -0.47 -14.68 16.84
CA ILE A 223 -1.67 -14.19 16.14
C ILE A 223 -1.95 -15.05 14.91
N ASN A 224 -0.91 -15.47 14.19
CA ASN A 224 -1.03 -16.30 12.99
C ASN A 224 -0.91 -17.80 13.26
N ASN A 225 -0.89 -18.23 14.53
CA ASN A 225 -0.79 -19.62 14.97
C ASN A 225 0.39 -20.41 14.36
N LEU A 226 1.58 -19.78 14.32
CA LEU A 226 2.78 -20.32 13.69
C LEU A 226 3.72 -21.03 14.68
N ASN A 227 4.38 -22.08 14.22
CA ASN A 227 5.49 -22.75 14.89
C ASN A 227 6.85 -22.50 14.19
N MET A 228 7.97 -22.80 14.87
CA MET A 228 9.35 -22.50 14.43
C MET A 228 9.69 -22.95 12.99
N ASP A 229 9.22 -24.14 12.61
CA ASP A 229 9.52 -24.76 11.32
C ASP A 229 8.36 -24.66 10.31
N GLU A 230 7.26 -23.98 10.67
CA GLU A 230 6.13 -23.80 9.77
C GLU A 230 6.44 -22.70 8.74
N PHE A 231 6.17 -23.01 7.47
CA PHE A 231 6.21 -22.02 6.39
C PHE A 231 5.10 -21.01 6.61
N VAL A 232 5.45 -19.72 6.65
CA VAL A 232 4.49 -18.63 6.76
C VAL A 232 3.86 -18.41 5.39
N ILE A 233 2.83 -19.21 5.05
CA ILE A 233 2.09 -19.07 3.80
C ILE A 233 0.85 -18.21 4.04
N ASN A 234 0.77 -17.14 3.24
CA ASN A 234 -0.21 -16.06 3.23
C ASN A 234 -1.63 -16.45 3.69
N LYS A 235 -2.21 -15.61 4.56
CA LYS A 235 -3.67 -15.40 4.56
C LYS A 235 -4.04 -15.01 3.12
N VAL A 236 -4.59 -15.95 2.35
CA VAL A 236 -5.43 -15.58 1.23
C VAL A 236 -6.58 -14.83 1.88
N SER A 237 -6.72 -13.53 1.63
CA SER A 237 -7.96 -12.86 2.01
C SER A 237 -9.07 -13.60 1.28
N ASP A 238 -9.94 -14.26 2.04
CA ASP A 238 -11.29 -14.54 1.59
C ASP A 238 -12.01 -13.19 1.46
N ASP A 239 -11.61 -12.39 0.48
CA ASP A 239 -12.49 -11.36 -0.06
C ASP A 239 -13.52 -12.13 -0.89
N GLU A 240 -14.63 -12.47 -0.23
CA GLU A 240 -15.87 -12.77 -0.91
C GLU A 240 -16.14 -11.66 -1.95
N ASP A 241 -16.36 -12.09 -3.20
CA ASP A 241 -16.94 -11.35 -4.31
C ASP A 241 -16.11 -10.25 -5.01
N ILE A 242 -14.98 -10.63 -5.65
CA ILE A 242 -14.58 -10.03 -6.93
C ILE A 242 -14.09 -11.14 -7.89
N GLU A 243 -15.00 -11.68 -8.70
CA GLU A 243 -14.63 -12.47 -9.88
C GLU A 243 -13.79 -11.61 -10.85
N ASP A 244 -12.76 -12.22 -11.46
CA ASP A 244 -11.84 -11.65 -12.47
C ASP A 244 -10.65 -10.78 -12.01
N LYS A 245 -9.80 -11.30 -11.11
CA LYS A 245 -8.35 -11.03 -11.20
C LYS A 245 -7.58 -12.31 -11.60
N PRO A 246 -6.68 -12.25 -12.60
CA PRO A 246 -5.79 -13.38 -12.87
C PRO A 246 -4.87 -13.59 -11.67
N LYS A 247 -5.02 -14.74 -10.99
CA LYS A 247 -4.11 -15.22 -9.95
C LYS A 247 -2.74 -15.47 -10.58
N LEU A 248 -1.88 -14.46 -10.56
CA LEU A 248 -0.46 -14.65 -10.88
C LEU A 248 0.21 -15.30 -9.66
N ILE A 249 0.15 -16.63 -9.58
CA ILE A 249 0.90 -17.40 -8.58
C ILE A 249 2.37 -17.39 -9.02
N SER A 250 3.10 -16.35 -8.65
CA SER A 250 4.57 -16.41 -8.64
C SER A 250 5.02 -17.23 -7.42
N PRO A 251 6.15 -17.97 -7.49
CA PRO A 251 6.68 -18.67 -6.33
C PRO A 251 7.15 -17.61 -5.32
N THR A 252 6.28 -17.27 -4.38
CA THR A 252 6.62 -16.38 -3.26
C THR A 252 7.63 -17.11 -2.42
N LYS A 253 8.84 -16.54 -2.28
CA LYS A 253 9.84 -17.04 -1.33
C LYS A 253 9.16 -17.21 0.02
N GLU A 254 9.04 -18.45 0.49
CA GLU A 254 8.47 -18.76 1.79
C GLU A 254 9.53 -18.42 2.84
N ILE A 255 9.13 -17.69 3.88
CA ILE A 255 9.97 -17.37 5.04
C ILE A 255 9.47 -18.21 6.21
N THR A 256 10.40 -18.79 6.96
CA THR A 256 10.14 -19.55 8.18
C THR A 256 10.26 -18.65 9.41
N LEU A 257 9.63 -19.06 10.51
CA LEU A 257 9.74 -18.34 11.78
C LEU A 257 11.19 -18.40 12.33
N ASN A 258 11.92 -19.48 12.07
CA ASN A 258 13.36 -19.57 12.34
C ASN A 258 14.15 -18.44 11.68
N GLU A 259 13.96 -18.22 10.38
CA GLU A 259 14.65 -17.13 9.66
C GLU A 259 14.35 -15.75 10.25
N MET A 260 13.14 -15.53 10.79
CA MET A 260 12.82 -14.29 11.51
C MET A 260 13.58 -14.19 12.84
N PHE A 261 13.63 -15.26 13.64
CA PHE A 261 14.36 -15.27 14.91
C PHE A 261 15.89 -15.15 14.72
N ASP A 262 16.43 -15.64 13.61
CA ASP A 262 17.85 -15.50 13.25
C ASP A 262 18.26 -14.05 12.99
N LEU A 263 17.31 -13.13 12.76
CA LEU A 263 17.58 -11.68 12.71
C LEU A 263 17.97 -11.08 14.07
N ILE A 264 17.77 -11.82 15.16
CA ILE A 264 17.92 -11.29 16.51
C ILE A 264 19.36 -11.48 17.00
N ILE A 265 20.00 -10.37 17.34
CA ILE A 265 21.35 -10.39 17.90
C ILE A 265 21.25 -10.45 19.43
N PHE A 266 21.05 -11.64 19.99
CA PHE A 266 20.81 -11.83 21.43
C PHE A 266 21.88 -11.19 22.33
N SER A 267 23.13 -11.11 21.89
CA SER A 267 24.23 -10.48 22.64
C SER A 267 24.06 -8.96 22.86
N LYS A 268 23.14 -8.30 22.15
CA LYS A 268 22.78 -6.90 22.37
C LYS A 268 21.64 -6.70 23.37
N MET A 269 21.04 -7.77 23.89
CA MET A 269 20.04 -7.69 24.96
C MET A 269 20.70 -7.61 26.33
N THR A 270 19.98 -7.08 27.31
CA THR A 270 20.34 -7.27 28.72
C THR A 270 19.87 -8.64 29.22
N ALA A 271 20.55 -9.17 30.25
CA ALA A 271 20.11 -10.43 30.90
C ALA A 271 18.66 -10.36 31.41
N LYS A 272 18.18 -9.17 31.81
CA LYS A 272 16.80 -8.94 32.25
C LYS A 272 15.80 -9.05 31.09
N GLU A 273 16.13 -8.51 29.93
CA GLU A 273 15.30 -8.60 28.72
C GLU A 273 15.25 -10.04 28.22
N PHE A 274 16.40 -10.71 28.13
CA PHE A 274 16.47 -12.11 27.73
C PHE A 274 15.62 -13.01 28.63
N LYS A 275 15.72 -12.81 29.96
CA LYS A 275 14.92 -13.57 30.94
C LYS A 275 13.42 -13.35 30.79
N LYS A 276 12.99 -12.13 30.44
CA LYS A 276 11.56 -11.77 30.33
C LYS A 276 10.94 -12.10 28.97
N GLY A 277 11.76 -12.26 27.93
CA GLY A 277 11.31 -12.61 26.58
C GLY A 277 11.83 -13.99 26.19
N PRO A 278 12.94 -14.07 25.43
CA PRO A 278 13.43 -15.30 24.81
C PRO A 278 13.51 -16.53 25.73
N ALA A 279 14.05 -16.37 26.96
CA ALA A 279 14.21 -17.49 27.88
C ALA A 279 12.86 -18.12 28.29
N SER A 280 11.81 -17.30 28.36
CA SER A 280 10.45 -17.71 28.74
C SER A 280 9.55 -18.04 27.55
N SER A 281 10.02 -17.86 26.32
CA SER A 281 9.21 -18.10 25.13
C SER A 281 8.87 -19.58 24.98
N ARG A 282 7.61 -19.85 24.65
CA ARG A 282 7.10 -21.19 24.29
C ARG A 282 7.20 -21.45 22.78
N ILE A 283 7.28 -20.39 21.98
CA ILE A 283 7.37 -20.46 20.52
C ILE A 283 8.83 -20.64 20.12
N TRP A 284 9.71 -19.76 20.61
CA TRP A 284 11.15 -19.91 20.43
C TRP A 284 11.70 -21.01 21.36
N ASN A 285 11.57 -22.25 20.90
CA ASN A 285 11.81 -23.47 21.67
C ASN A 285 13.11 -24.17 21.26
N ILE A 286 14.23 -23.44 21.32
CA ILE A 286 15.58 -24.00 21.19
C ILE A 286 15.96 -24.82 22.43
N SER A 287 17.07 -25.56 22.36
CA SER A 287 17.49 -26.47 23.45
C SER A 287 17.82 -25.70 24.76
N PRO A 288 17.59 -26.32 25.94
CA PRO A 288 17.96 -25.73 27.22
C PRO A 288 19.46 -25.35 27.31
N GLU A 289 20.32 -26.15 26.68
CA GLU A 289 21.77 -25.92 26.61
C GLU A 289 22.10 -24.62 25.86
N GLU A 290 21.48 -24.41 24.69
CA GLU A 290 21.67 -23.17 23.91
C GLU A 290 21.11 -21.95 24.66
N LYS A 291 19.95 -22.07 25.32
CA LYS A 291 19.40 -20.97 26.15
C LYS A 291 20.35 -20.61 27.29
N LEU A 292 20.98 -21.61 27.93
CA LEU A 292 21.95 -21.41 28.99
C LEU A 292 23.23 -20.74 28.47
N GLU A 293 23.73 -21.15 27.30
CA GLU A 293 24.92 -20.54 26.68
C GLU A 293 24.71 -19.05 26.44
N ILE A 294 23.59 -18.66 25.83
CA ILE A 294 23.25 -17.25 25.60
C ILE A 294 23.16 -16.51 26.94
N ALA A 295 22.48 -17.07 27.95
CA ALA A 295 22.35 -16.45 29.26
C ALA A 295 23.71 -16.21 29.94
N LEU A 296 24.65 -17.16 29.82
CA LEU A 296 26.00 -17.03 30.36
C LEU A 296 26.81 -15.93 29.64
N GLN A 297 26.64 -15.78 28.33
CA GLN A 297 27.27 -14.69 27.58
C GLN A 297 26.78 -13.32 28.06
N LEU A 298 25.47 -13.19 28.32
CA LEU A 298 24.86 -11.94 28.79
C LEU A 298 25.25 -11.55 30.22
N CYS A 299 25.60 -12.51 31.07
CA CYS A 299 26.05 -12.24 32.45
C CYS A 299 27.54 -11.84 32.54
N LYS A 300 28.32 -11.98 31.47
CA LYS A 300 29.75 -11.65 31.42
C LYS A 300 30.05 -10.22 30.98
N VAL A 301 29.02 -9.47 30.56
CA VAL A 301 29.07 -8.08 30.08
C VAL A 301 28.54 -7.15 31.16
#